data_AF-A0A2W2DSR1-F1
#
_entry.id   AF-A0A2W2DSR1-F1
#
_cell.length_a   1.000
_cell.length_b   1.000
_cell.length_c   1.000
_cell.angle_alpha   90.00
_cell.angle_beta   90.00
_cell.angle_gamma   90.00
#
_symmetry.space_group_name_H-M   'P 1'
#
loop_
_entity.id
_entity.type
_entity.pdbx_description
1 polymer ?
#
loop_
_entity_poly.entity_id
_entity_poly.type
_entity_poly.pdbx_seq_one_letter_code
_entity_poly.pdbx_strand_id
1 'polypeptide(L)' 'MASQYTHHEHLGHVVFITAAAAIGGFLFGYDSSVINGAVVGIQRHFAVGSVEIGFVVAIALLGSALGAWTGGGLAD' A
#
# COMPACT_ATOMS: atom_id res chain seq x y z
N MET A 1 34.61 -22.95 22.27
CA MET A 1 33.22 -23.27 22.63
C MET A 1 32.34 -22.01 22.57
N ALA A 2 32.41 -21.24 21.47
CA ALA A 2 31.82 -19.89 21.40
C ALA A 2 31.34 -19.54 19.97
N SER A 3 30.48 -20.37 19.37
CA SER A 3 29.91 -20.08 18.05
C SER A 3 28.55 -20.76 17.83
N GLN A 4 27.62 -20.60 18.77
CA GLN A 4 26.24 -21.13 18.65
C GLN A 4 25.16 -20.15 19.17
N TYR A 5 25.48 -18.88 19.43
CA TYR A 5 24.58 -17.93 20.13
C TYR A 5 24.26 -16.64 19.33
N THR A 6 24.19 -16.71 17.99
CA THR A 6 23.85 -15.54 17.14
C THR A 6 22.78 -15.80 16.09
N HIS A 7 22.18 -17.00 16.01
CA HIS A 7 21.23 -17.32 14.92
C HIS A 7 19.76 -16.94 15.19
N HIS A 8 19.34 -16.81 16.45
CA HIS A 8 17.93 -16.56 16.79
C HIS A 8 17.53 -15.08 16.89
N GLU A 9 18.48 -14.19 17.20
CA GLU A 9 18.24 -12.73 17.27
C GLU A 9 17.98 -12.11 15.88
N HIS A 10 18.55 -12.67 14.81
CA HIS A 10 18.46 -12.11 13.46
C HIS A 10 17.16 -12.45 12.72
N LEU A 11 16.66 -13.68 12.87
CA LEU A 11 15.45 -14.11 12.16
C LEU A 11 14.21 -13.34 12.63
N GLY A 12 14.06 -13.15 13.95
CA GLY A 12 12.95 -12.36 14.51
C GLY A 12 12.96 -10.91 14.00
N HIS A 13 14.13 -10.27 13.97
CA HIS A 13 14.30 -8.92 13.45
C HIS A 13 13.97 -8.81 11.96
N VAL A 14 14.44 -9.76 11.15
CA VAL A 14 14.16 -9.79 9.70
C VAL A 14 12.66 -10.00 9.44
N VAL A 15 12.01 -10.90 10.19
CA VAL A 15 10.56 -11.13 10.09
C VAL A 15 9.80 -9.87 10.46
N PHE A 16 10.21 -9.15 11.51
CA PHE A 16 9.56 -7.90 11.91
C PHE A 16 9.65 -6.82 10.82
N ILE A 17 10.86 -6.57 10.29
CA ILE A 17 11.07 -5.55 9.24
C ILE A 17 10.30 -5.91 7.97
N THR A 18 10.36 -7.17 7.54
CA THR A 18 9.66 -7.61 6.33
C THR A 18 8.14 -7.61 6.50
N ALA A 19 7.61 -7.96 7.69
CA ALA A 19 6.19 -7.82 7.99
C ALA A 19 5.75 -6.35 7.96
N ALA A 20 6.53 -5.43 8.52
CA ALA A 20 6.24 -4.00 8.44
C ALA A 20 6.21 -3.49 6.98
N ALA A 21 7.18 -3.90 6.16
CA ALA A 21 7.20 -3.59 4.73
C ALA A 21 6.01 -4.20 3.98
N ALA A 22 5.64 -5.45 4.30
CA ALA A 22 4.51 -6.14 3.69
C ALA A 22 3.17 -5.50 4.04
N ILE A 23 3.00 -4.94 5.25
CA ILE A 23 1.81 -4.17 5.62
C ILE A 23 1.65 -2.95 4.70
N GLY A 24 2.73 -2.28 4.32
CA GLY A 24 2.68 -1.19 3.34
C GLY A 24 2.11 -1.65 2.00
N GLY A 25 2.62 -2.76 1.45
CA GLY A 25 2.11 -3.36 0.22
C GLY A 25 0.67 -3.86 0.34
N PHE A 26 0.30 -4.42 1.49
CA PHE A 26 -1.06 -4.86 1.78
C PHE A 26 -2.06 -3.71 1.81
N LEU A 27 -1.73 -2.61 2.51
CA LEU A 27 -2.58 -1.42 2.60
C LEU A 27 -2.76 -0.74 1.24
N PHE A 28 -1.70 -0.69 0.43
CA PHE A 28 -1.78 -0.19 -0.95
C PHE A 28 -2.71 -1.06 -1.82
N GLY A 29 -2.60 -2.39 -1.70
CA GLY A 29 -3.50 -3.33 -2.40
C GLY A 29 -4.96 -3.23 -1.93
N TYR A 30 -5.18 -3.00 -0.64
CA TYR A 30 -6.51 -2.80 -0.06
C TYR A 30 -7.21 -1.60 -0.68
N ASP A 31 -6.56 -0.44 -0.77
CA ASP A 31 -7.11 0.78 -1.37
C ASP A 31 -7.58 0.54 -2.83
N SER A 32 -6.72 -0.09 -3.63
CA SER A 32 -7.04 -0.48 -5.02
C SER A 32 -8.21 -1.46 -5.12
N SER A 33 -8.36 -2.38 -4.17
CA SER A 33 -9.48 -3.34 -4.17
C SER A 33 -10.81 -2.68 -3.81
N VAL A 34 -10.80 -1.75 -2.85
CA VAL A 34 -11.99 -1.05 -2.36
C VAL A 34 -12.53 -0.13 -3.45
N ILE A 35 -11.67 0.64 -4.12
CA ILE A 35 -12.14 1.55 -5.18
C ILE A 35 -12.76 0.79 -6.35
N ASN A 36 -12.15 -0.33 -6.78
CA ASN A 36 -12.68 -1.19 -7.85
C ASN A 36 -14.04 -1.79 -7.47
N GLY A 37 -14.24 -2.20 -6.21
CA GLY A 37 -15.53 -2.67 -5.70
C GLY A 37 -16.58 -1.56 -5.58
N ALA A 38 -16.15 -0.32 -5.37
CA ALA A 38 -17.03 0.83 -5.18
C ALA A 38 -17.52 1.48 -6.48
N VAL A 39 -16.88 1.24 -7.62
CA VAL A 39 -17.17 1.89 -8.93
C VAL A 39 -18.67 2.00 -9.22
N VAL A 40 -19.39 0.87 -9.21
CA VAL A 40 -20.82 0.85 -9.55
C VAL A 40 -21.66 1.61 -8.52
N GLY A 41 -21.28 1.56 -7.25
CA GLY A 41 -21.95 2.30 -6.17
C GLY A 41 -21.79 3.82 -6.33
N ILE A 42 -20.57 4.28 -6.61
CA ILE A 42 -20.25 5.70 -6.82
C ILE A 42 -20.97 6.22 -8.06
N GLN A 43 -20.97 5.47 -9.18
CA GLN A 43 -21.71 5.83 -10.39
C GLN A 43 -23.20 6.05 -10.12
N ARG A 44 -23.84 5.14 -9.38
CA ARG A 44 -25.26 5.24 -9.05
C ARG A 44 -25.56 6.37 -8.07
N HIS A 45 -24.72 6.56 -7.07
CA HIS A 45 -24.94 7.56 -6.02
C HIS A 45 -24.74 8.99 -6.53
N PHE A 46 -23.70 9.23 -7.33
CA PHE A 46 -23.36 10.55 -7.83
C PHE A 46 -23.85 10.82 -9.26
N ALA A 47 -24.52 9.86 -9.90
CA ALA A 47 -24.98 9.93 -11.29
C ALA A 47 -23.86 10.33 -12.29
N VAL A 48 -22.66 9.77 -12.09
CA VAL A 48 -21.45 10.07 -12.88
C VAL A 48 -21.15 8.97 -13.91
N GLY A 49 -20.54 9.36 -15.03
CA GLY A 49 -20.16 8.48 -16.12
C GLY A 49 -18.81 7.77 -15.90
N SER A 50 -18.40 6.99 -16.90
CA SER A 50 -17.16 6.21 -16.85
C SER A 50 -15.90 7.08 -16.87
N VAL A 51 -15.95 8.25 -17.50
CA VAL A 51 -14.80 9.15 -17.62
C VAL A 51 -14.49 9.79 -16.27
N GLU A 52 -15.52 10.28 -15.58
CA GLU A 52 -15.40 10.90 -14.27
C GLU A 52 -14.91 9.91 -13.22
N ILE A 53 -15.45 8.68 -13.22
CA ILE A 53 -14.94 7.61 -12.34
C ILE A 53 -13.51 7.23 -12.69
N GLY A 54 -13.18 7.11 -13.98
CA GLY A 54 -11.81 6.82 -14.41
C GLY A 54 -10.82 7.87 -13.89
N PHE A 55 -11.22 9.14 -13.90
CA PHE A 55 -10.43 10.22 -13.32
C PHE A 55 -10.27 10.07 -11.80
N VAL A 56 -11.34 9.78 -11.07
CA VAL A 56 -11.29 9.55 -9.61
C VAL A 56 -10.35 8.39 -9.25
N VAL A 57 -10.39 7.29 -9.99
CA VAL A 57 -9.49 6.15 -9.80
C VAL A 57 -8.04 6.54 -10.14
N ALA A 58 -7.83 7.28 -11.22
CA ALA A 58 -6.50 7.71 -11.66
C ALA A 58 -5.82 8.65 -10.65
N ILE A 59 -6.54 9.60 -10.06
CA ILE A 59 -5.94 10.51 -9.06
C ILE A 59 -5.51 9.78 -7.79
N ALA A 60 -6.21 8.70 -7.39
CA ALA A 60 -5.80 7.88 -6.25
C ALA A 60 -4.46 7.16 -6.51
N LEU A 61 -4.27 6.65 -7.73
CA LEU A 61 -3.00 6.04 -8.16
C LEU A 61 -1.86 7.07 -8.25
N LEU A 62 -2.14 8.26 -8.78
CA LEU A 62 -1.17 9.36 -8.82
C LEU A 62 -0.75 9.80 -7.42
N GLY A 63 -1.70 9.95 -6.49
CA GLY A 63 -1.41 10.26 -5.09
C GLY A 63 -0.53 9.20 -4.43
N SER A 64 -0.80 7.92 -4.70
CA SER A 64 0.02 6.82 -4.20
C SER A 64 1.45 6.84 -4.75
N ALA A 65 1.62 7.15 -6.05
CA ALA A 65 2.93 7.28 -6.67
C ALA A 65 3.74 8.43 -6.05
N LEU A 66 3.09 9.58 -5.83
CA LEU A 66 3.72 10.72 -5.15
C LEU A 66 4.10 10.37 -3.71
N GLY A 67 3.22 9.72 -2.96
CA GLY A 67 3.50 9.26 -1.59
C GLY A 67 4.71 8.35 -1.52
N ALA A 68 4.78 7.34 -2.41
CA ALA A 68 5.92 6.43 -2.50
C ALA A 68 7.23 7.16 -2.84
N TRP A 69 7.20 8.14 -3.75
CA TRP A 69 8.36 8.95 -4.09
C TRP A 69 8.86 9.77 -2.89
N THR A 70 7.95 10.42 -2.15
CA THR A 70 8.33 11.21 -0.98
C THR A 70 8.72 10.38 0.24
N GLY A 71 8.23 9.14 0.34
CA GLY A 71 8.42 8.28 1.51
C GLY A 71 9.88 7.96 1.80
N GLY A 72 10.72 7.81 0.77
CA GLY A 72 12.16 7.59 0.95
C GLY A 72 12.86 8.76 1.65
N GLY A 73 12.52 10.00 1.28
CA GLY A 73 13.09 11.19 1.92
C GLY A 73 12.53 11.51 3.30
N LEU A 74 11.35 10.97 3.65
CA LEU A 74 10.80 11.04 5.01
C LEU A 74 11.33 9.94 5.94
N ALA A 75 11.90 8.88 5.37
CA ALA A 75 12.41 7.72 6.09
C ALA A 75 13.93 7.78 6.37
N ASP A 76 14.63 8.72 5.74
CA ASP A 76 16.02 9.11 6.01
C ASP A 76 16.07 10.11 7.17
#